data_AF-A0AA38CSB7-F1
#
_entry.id   AF-A0AA38CSB7-F1
#
_cell.length_a   1.000
_cell.length_b   1.000
_cell.length_c   1.000
_cell.angle_alpha   90.00
_cell.angle_beta   90.00
_cell.angle_gamma   90.00
#
_symmetry.space_group_name_H-M   'P 1'
#
loop_
_entity.id
_entity.type
_entity.pdbx_description
1 polymer ?
#
loop_
_entity_poly.entity_id
_entity_poly.type
_entity_poly.pdbx_seq_one_letter_code
_entity_poly.pdbx_strand_id
1 'polypeptide(L)' 'IPVNVIHAIPTTILYSLEGLQEIIDWEKIMKLQSKDGSFLSSPASTAAVFMRTGDRKCLDFLSFVLNKFADH' A
#
# COMPACT_ATOMS: atom_id res chain seq x y z
N ILE A 1 -6.48 5.83 16.85
CA ILE A 1 -6.28 6.18 15.42
C ILE A 1 -7.59 6.75 14.87
N PRO A 2 -7.63 7.94 14.25
CA PRO A 2 -8.85 8.48 13.64
C PRO A 2 -9.13 7.77 12.30
N VAL A 3 -9.83 6.62 12.36
CA VAL A 3 -10.05 5.70 11.22
C VAL A 3 -10.74 6.36 10.03
N ASN A 4 -11.63 7.32 10.29
CA ASN A 4 -12.30 8.09 9.25
C ASN A 4 -11.34 8.96 8.43
N VAL A 5 -10.26 9.46 9.03
CA VAL A 5 -9.28 10.32 8.34
C VAL A 5 -8.37 9.50 7.43
N ILE A 6 -8.00 8.27 7.83
CA ILE A 6 -7.12 7.37 7.07
C ILE A 6 -7.67 7.10 5.65
N HIS A 7 -9.00 6.99 5.52
CA HIS A 7 -9.66 6.64 4.27
C HIS A 7 -10.03 7.85 3.41
N ALA A 8 -9.90 9.06 3.93
CA ALA A 8 -10.32 10.29 3.27
C ALA A 8 -9.18 11.01 2.55
N ILE A 9 -8.00 11.04 3.19
CA ILE A 9 -6.82 11.73 2.67
C ILE A 9 -5.56 10.89 2.84
N PRO A 10 -4.56 11.03 1.96
CA PRO A 10 -3.26 10.40 2.18
C PRO A 10 -2.63 10.90 3.49
N THR A 11 -2.30 9.97 4.37
CA THR A 11 -1.59 10.25 5.63
C THR A 11 -0.38 9.34 5.75
N THR A 12 0.51 9.64 6.71
CA THR A 12 1.71 8.82 6.97
C THR A 12 1.38 7.38 7.38
N ILE A 13 0.15 7.12 7.85
CA ILE A 13 -0.34 5.77 8.16
C ILE A 13 -0.28 4.83 6.95
N LEU A 14 -0.42 5.36 5.72
CA LEU A 14 -0.29 4.56 4.50
C LEU A 14 1.09 3.88 4.37
N TYR A 15 2.11 4.34 5.10
CA TYR A 15 3.43 3.72 5.11
C TYR A 15 3.46 2.37 5.85
N SER A 16 2.48 2.09 6.71
CA SER A 16 2.50 0.98 7.68
C SER A 16 1.20 0.18 7.73
N LEU A 17 0.53 -0.03 6.57
CA LEU A 17 -0.75 -0.76 6.52
C LEU A 17 -0.61 -2.24 6.91
N GLU A 18 0.59 -2.80 6.83
CA GLU A 18 0.88 -4.18 7.24
C GLU A 18 0.54 -4.45 8.71
N GLY A 19 0.64 -3.44 9.58
CA GLY A 19 0.32 -3.53 11.00
C GLY A 19 -1.10 -3.11 11.38
N LEU A 20 -1.92 -2.67 10.42
CA LEU A 20 -3.24 -2.07 10.68
C LEU A 20 -4.38 -2.82 9.99
N GLN A 21 -4.13 -4.04 9.52
CA GLN A 21 -5.04 -4.79 8.64
C GLN A 21 -6.46 -4.97 9.20
N GLU A 22 -6.65 -5.00 10.51
CA GLU A 22 -7.94 -5.21 11.17
C GLU A 22 -8.85 -3.96 11.15
N ILE A 23 -8.29 -2.77 10.95
CA ILE A 23 -9.01 -1.49 11.02
C ILE A 23 -9.11 -0.76 9.68
N ILE A 24 -8.59 -1.37 8.61
CA ILE A 24 -8.53 -0.79 7.27
C ILE A 24 -9.69 -1.32 6.42
N ASP A 25 -10.36 -0.40 5.74
CA ASP A 25 -11.30 -0.67 4.66
C ASP A 25 -10.52 -0.64 3.34
N TRP A 26 -10.26 -1.82 2.80
CA TRP A 26 -9.42 -2.00 1.61
C TRP A 26 -9.99 -1.32 0.36
N GLU A 27 -11.31 -1.26 0.20
CA GLU A 27 -11.91 -0.59 -0.96
C GLU A 27 -11.69 0.93 -0.89
N LYS A 28 -11.76 1.51 0.31
CA LYS A 28 -11.49 2.94 0.49
C LYS A 28 -10.01 3.26 0.39
N ILE A 29 -9.14 2.42 0.95
CA ILE A 29 -7.69 2.67 0.94
C ILE A 29 -7.14 2.69 -0.49
N MET A 30 -7.69 1.87 -1.39
CA MET A 30 -7.28 1.82 -2.80
C MET A 30 -7.45 3.16 -3.52
N LYS A 31 -8.34 4.04 -3.07
CA LYS A 31 -8.50 5.40 -3.64
C LYS A 31 -7.31 6.31 -3.36
N LEU A 32 -6.47 5.95 -2.38
CA LEU A 32 -5.30 6.71 -1.94
C LEU A 32 -3.98 6.12 -2.46
N GLN A 33 -4.03 5.13 -3.34
CA GLN A 33 -2.85 4.54 -3.97
C GLN A 33 -2.06 5.61 -4.75
N SER A 34 -0.73 5.55 -4.62
CA SER A 34 0.18 6.38 -5.42
C SER A 34 0.09 6.04 -6.91
N LYS A 35 0.52 6.97 -7.76
CA LYS A 35 0.53 6.77 -9.22
C LYS A 35 1.38 5.59 -9.68
N ASP A 36 2.47 5.31 -8.96
CA ASP A 36 3.38 4.19 -9.22
C ASP A 36 2.85 2.84 -8.70
N GLY A 37 1.68 2.81 -8.07
CA GLY A 37 1.09 1.61 -7.49
C GLY A 37 1.41 1.38 -6.02
N SER A 38 2.30 2.19 -5.43
CA SER A 38 2.69 2.06 -4.03
C SER A 38 1.65 2.61 -3.05
N PHE A 39 1.79 2.19 -1.79
CA PHE A 39 1.25 2.90 -0.64
C PHE A 39 2.38 3.65 0.06
N LEU A 40 2.42 4.97 -0.19
CA LEU A 40 3.43 5.91 0.33
C LEU A 40 4.87 5.40 0.16
N SER A 41 5.20 4.80 -1.00
CA SER A 41 6.51 4.21 -1.33
C SER A 41 6.99 3.07 -0.42
N SER A 42 6.17 2.57 0.50
CA SER A 42 6.51 1.46 1.39
C SER A 42 6.28 0.11 0.70
N PRO A 43 7.32 -0.72 0.48
CA PRO A 43 7.13 -2.06 -0.07
C PRO A 43 6.33 -2.97 0.85
N ALA A 44 6.54 -2.90 2.16
CA ALA A 44 5.81 -3.72 3.14
C ALA A 44 4.31 -3.41 3.13
N SER A 45 3.96 -2.13 3.19
CA SER A 45 2.56 -1.67 3.12
C SER A 45 1.92 -2.05 1.78
N THR A 46 2.63 -1.84 0.67
CA THR A 46 2.14 -2.19 -0.67
C THR A 46 1.93 -3.71 -0.82
N ALA A 47 2.81 -4.53 -0.27
CA ALA A 47 2.66 -5.98 -0.25
C ALA A 47 1.46 -6.44 0.59
N ALA A 48 1.23 -5.80 1.75
CA ALA A 48 0.06 -6.08 2.57
C ALA A 48 -1.25 -5.80 1.81
N VAL A 49 -1.31 -4.67 1.10
CA VAL A 49 -2.48 -4.35 0.27
C VAL A 49 -2.63 -5.36 -0.88
N PHE A 50 -1.55 -5.69 -1.59
CA PHE A 50 -1.58 -6.68 -2.67
C PHE A 50 -2.13 -8.04 -2.21
N MET A 51 -1.68 -8.55 -1.06
CA MET A 51 -2.16 -9.82 -0.51
C MET A 51 -3.67 -9.82 -0.18
N ARG A 52 -4.26 -8.64 0.03
CA ARG A 52 -5.68 -8.50 0.38
C ARG A 52 -6.56 -8.19 -0.83
N THR A 53 -6.05 -7.44 -1.81
CA THR A 53 -6.85 -6.93 -2.94
C THR A 53 -6.53 -7.59 -4.27
N GLY A 54 -5.35 -8.19 -4.42
CA GLY A 54 -4.85 -8.67 -5.71
C GLY A 54 -4.56 -7.54 -6.71
N ASP A 55 -4.42 -6.30 -6.26
CA ASP A 55 -4.27 -5.15 -7.15
C ASP A 55 -2.98 -5.24 -8.00
N ARG A 56 -3.15 -5.12 -9.33
CA ARG A 56 -2.04 -5.28 -10.27
C ARG A 56 -1.00 -4.17 -10.14
N LYS A 57 -1.40 -2.93 -9.83
CA LYS A 57 -0.44 -1.82 -9.70
C LYS A 57 0.46 -2.00 -8.47
N CYS A 58 -0.07 -2.56 -7.38
CA CYS A 58 0.75 -2.96 -6.25
C CYS A 58 1.82 -3.98 -6.67
N LEU A 59 1.46 -4.98 -7.47
CA LEU A 59 2.41 -5.97 -7.99
C LEU A 59 3.44 -5.33 -8.93
N ASP A 60 3.01 -4.41 -9.80
CA ASP A 60 3.90 -3.67 -10.71
C ASP A 60 4.96 -2.87 -9.92
N PHE A 61 4.54 -2.19 -8.85
CA PHE A 61 5.46 -1.48 -7.94
C PHE A 61 6.47 -2.43 -7.27
N LEU A 62 5.99 -3.54 -6.70
CA LEU A 62 6.85 -4.51 -6.02
C LEU A 62 7.86 -5.14 -6.98
N SER A 63 7.42 -5.47 -8.19
CA SER A 63 8.29 -6.00 -9.26
C SER A 63 9.33 -4.96 -9.68
N PHE A 64 8.95 -3.68 -9.77
CA PHE A 64 9.90 -2.59 -10.03
C PHE A 64 10.98 -2.49 -8.94
N VAL A 65 10.59 -2.57 -7.66
CA VAL A 65 11.54 -2.54 -6.54
C VAL A 65 12.51 -3.72 -6.63
N LEU A 66 12.01 -4.94 -6.85
CA LEU A 66 12.87 -6.13 -7.00
C LEU A 66 13.81 -6.01 -8.19
N ASN A 67 13.32 -5.60 -9.36
CA ASN A 67 14.18 -5.42 -10.54
C ASN A 67 15.28 -4.40 -10.34
N LYS A 68 15.07 -3.40 -9.46
CA LYS A 68 16.03 -2.34 -9.19
C LYS A 68 17.08 -2.72 -8.14
N PHE A 69 16.74 -3.57 -7.19
CA PHE A 69 17.54 -3.82 -5.99
C PHE A 69 17.82 -5.30 -5.70
N ALA A 70 17.39 -6.23 -6.55
CA ALA A 70 17.74 -7.63 -6.38
C ALA A 70 19.27 -7.80 -6.37
N ASP A 71 19.78 -8.50 -5.37
CA ASP A 71 21.19 -8.82 -5.23
C ASP A 71 21.63 -9.71 -6.41
N HIS A 72 22.60 -9.24 -7.18
CA HIS A 72 23.36 -10.03 -8.15
C HIS A 72 24.68 -10.48 -7.53
#